data_AF-A0AAD7QYM1-F1
#
_entry.id   AF-A0AAD7QYM1-F1
#
_cell.length_a   1.000
_cell.length_b   1.000
_cell.length_c   1.000
_cell.angle_alpha   90.00
_cell.angle_beta   90.00
_cell.angle_gamma   90.00
#
_symmetry.space_group_name_H-M   'P 1'
#
loop_
_entity.id
_entity.type
_entity.pdbx_description
1 polymer ?
#
loop_
_entity_poly.entity_id
_entity_poly.type
_entity_poly.pdbx_seq_one_letter_code
_entity_poly.pdbx_strand_id
1 'polypeptide(L)' 'MRPSRYSLATTPLKDPWEKREAWRYTGQFSRYNRLKGMFPGFGVGATAFVLYCMYEQLVGTPGH' A
#
# COMPACT_ATOMS: atom_id res chain seq x y z
N MET A 1 -11.68 -5.12 8.96
CA MET A 1 -10.56 -5.96 9.46
C MET A 1 -11.09 -6.74 10.65
N ARG A 2 -11.39 -8.03 10.49
CA ARG A 2 -11.63 -8.90 11.66
C ARG A 2 -10.26 -9.29 12.20
N PRO A 3 -9.93 -9.03 13.48
CA PRO A 3 -8.76 -9.68 14.06
C PRO A 3 -9.07 -11.18 14.06
N SER A 4 -8.17 -12.00 13.52
CA SER A 4 -8.27 -13.45 13.64
C SER A 4 -8.23 -13.78 15.13
N ARG A 5 -9.39 -14.14 15.69
CA ARG A 5 -9.55 -14.47 17.11
C ARG A 5 -9.47 -15.98 17.33
N TYR A 6 -8.64 -16.71 16.59
CA TYR A 6 -8.31 -18.11 16.93
C TYR A 6 -6.89 -18.43 16.44
N SER A 7 -5.90 -18.27 17.30
CA SER A 7 -4.53 -18.70 17.01
C SER A 7 -3.89 -19.30 18.26
N LEU A 8 -4.45 -20.41 18.73
CA LEU A 8 -3.77 -21.36 19.62
C LEU A 8 -3.79 -22.79 19.06
N ALA A 9 -4.39 -23.02 17.89
CA ALA A 9 -4.41 -24.32 17.22
C ALA A 9 -3.52 -24.27 15.97
N THR A 10 -2.66 -25.28 15.80
CA THR A 10 -1.73 -25.44 14.67
C THR A 10 -2.43 -25.45 13.30
N THR A 11 -3.72 -25.78 13.26
CA THR A 11 -4.55 -25.69 12.04
C THR A 11 -5.78 -24.83 12.33
N PRO A 12 -5.92 -23.65 11.72
CA PRO A 12 -7.13 -22.85 11.89
C PRO A 12 -8.30 -23.59 11.26
N LEU A 13 -9.34 -23.90 12.05
CA LEU A 13 -10.61 -24.41 11.54
C LEU A 13 -11.17 -23.39 10.55
N LYS A 14 -11.34 -23.80 9.29
CA LYS A 14 -11.83 -22.92 8.23
C LYS A 14 -13.29 -22.60 8.47
N ASP A 15 -13.60 -21.31 8.58
CA ASP A 15 -14.97 -20.84 8.81
C ASP A 15 -15.86 -21.17 7.59
N PRO A 16 -16.97 -21.94 7.77
CA PRO A 16 -17.86 -22.31 6.66
C PRO A 16 -18.58 -21.11 6.02
N TRP A 17 -18.70 -19.97 6.71
CA TRP A 17 -19.41 -18.79 6.23
C TRP A 17 -18.49 -17.72 5.64
N GLU A 18 -17.20 -17.97 5.57
CA GLU A 18 -16.18 -17.01 5.09
C GLU A 18 -16.53 -16.42 3.71
N LYS A 19 -16.96 -17.27 2.77
CA LYS A 19 -17.40 -16.83 1.43
C LYS A 19 -18.65 -15.95 1.47
N ARG A 20 -19.54 -16.21 2.43
CA ARG A 20 -20.79 -15.47 2.60
C ARG A 20 -20.57 -14.12 3.27
N GLU A 21 -19.50 -13.95 4.05
CA GLU A 21 -19.08 -12.65 4.61
C GLU A 21 -18.13 -11.88 3.68
N ALA A 22 -17.55 -12.52 2.67
CA ALA A 22 -16.55 -11.93 1.78
C ALA A 22 -17.04 -10.60 1.17
N TRP A 23 -18.27 -10.54 0.65
CA TRP A 23 -18.82 -9.34 0.01
C TRP A 23 -18.79 -8.07 0.88
N ARG A 24 -18.82 -8.20 2.22
CA ARG A 24 -18.76 -7.06 3.16
C ARG A 24 -17.38 -6.44 3.26
N TYR A 25 -16.34 -7.24 3.03
CA TYR A 25 -14.96 -6.87 3.34
C TYR A 25 -14.03 -6.92 2.12
N THR A 26 -14.52 -7.43 0.99
CA THR A 26 -13.83 -7.42 -0.31
C THR A 26 -14.31 -6.26 -1.17
N GLY A 27 -13.42 -5.67 -1.97
CA GLY A 27 -13.76 -4.64 -2.96
C GLY A 27 -13.18 -3.25 -2.65
N GLN A 28 -13.92 -2.19 -3.03
CA GLN A 28 -13.44 -0.80 -3.01
C GLN A 28 -12.99 -0.30 -1.64
N PHE A 29 -13.59 -0.83 -0.56
CA PHE A 29 -13.27 -0.43 0.82
C PHE A 29 -12.19 -1.30 1.48
N SER A 30 -11.44 -2.10 0.71
CA SER A 30 -10.34 -2.89 1.24
C SER A 30 -9.23 -1.99 1.81
N ARG A 31 -8.47 -2.52 2.77
CA ARG A 31 -7.36 -1.80 3.43
C ARG A 31 -6.30 -1.39 2.42
N TYR A 32 -6.08 -2.25 1.43
CA TYR A 32 -5.13 -2.03 0.36
C TYR A 32 -5.56 -0.89 -0.58
N ASN A 33 -6.86 -0.79 -0.89
CA ASN A 33 -7.37 0.35 -1.67
C ASN A 33 -7.25 1.67 -0.90
N ARG A 34 -7.39 1.64 0.43
CA ARG A 34 -7.11 2.82 1.26
C ARG A 34 -5.64 3.22 1.21
N LEU A 35 -4.73 2.25 1.37
CA LEU A 35 -3.27 2.46 1.29
C LEU A 35 -2.84 3.07 -0.05
N LYS A 36 -3.41 2.60 -1.16
CA LYS A 36 -3.16 3.16 -2.50
C LYS A 36 -3.54 4.63 -2.64
N GLY A 37 -4.56 5.08 -1.91
CA GLY A 37 -5.02 6.48 -1.90
C GLY A 37 -4.43 7.33 -0.77
N MET A 38 -3.54 6.79 0.08
CA MET A 38 -3.01 7.55 1.24
C MET A 38 -2.14 8.74 0.85
N PHE A 39 -1.50 8.68 -0.32
CA PHE A 39 -0.59 9.73 -0.76
C PHE A 39 -0.95 10.23 -2.17
N PRO A 40 -2.04 10.99 -2.30
CA PRO A 40 -2.41 11.60 -3.57
C PRO A 40 -1.28 12.54 -4.01
N GLY A 41 -0.70 12.29 -5.19
CA GLY A 41 0.35 13.14 -5.76
C GLY A 41 1.78 12.87 -5.28
N PHE A 42 2.01 11.99 -4.30
CA PHE A 42 3.37 11.68 -3.84
C PHE A 42 4.26 11.11 -4.95
N GLY A 43 3.71 10.27 -5.83
CA GLY A 43 4.45 9.76 -6.98
C GLY A 43 4.95 10.86 -7.91
N VAL A 44 4.13 11.89 -8.15
CA VAL A 44 4.50 13.03 -9.01
C VAL A 44 5.52 13.92 -8.30
N GLY A 45 5.30 14.23 -7.02
CA GLY A 45 6.22 15.05 -6.22
C GLY A 45 7.60 14.40 -6.09
N ALA A 46 7.65 13.11 -5.75
CA ALA A 46 8.90 12.36 -5.64
C ALA A 46 9.63 12.29 -6.99
N THR A 47 8.90 12.06 -8.10
CA THR A 47 9.50 12.02 -9.43
C THR A 47 10.09 13.38 -9.83
N ALA A 48 9.34 14.47 -9.64
CA ALA A 48 9.81 15.82 -9.94
C ALA A 48 11.04 16.20 -9.11
N PHE A 49 11.04 15.85 -7.82
CA PHE A 49 12.19 16.07 -6.93
C PHE A 49 13.43 15.31 -7.40
N VAL A 50 13.31 14.02 -7.72
CA VAL A 50 14.44 13.22 -8.21
C VAL A 50 14.97 13.76 -9.54
N LEU A 51 14.09 14.12 -10.47
CA LEU A 51 14.49 14.73 -11.74
C LEU A 51 15.26 16.05 -11.53
N TYR A 52 14.80 16.88 -10.60
CA TYR A 52 15.48 18.13 -10.26
C TYR A 52 16.85 17.87 -9.63
N CYS A 53 16.96 16.94 -8.68
CA CYS A 53 18.25 16.57 -8.10
C CYS A 53 19.21 15.99 -9.15
N MET A 54 18.72 15.13 -10.06
CA MET A 54 19.54 14.62 -11.17
C MET A 54 19.98 15.74 -12.11
N TYR A 55 19.10 16.71 -12.39
CA TYR A 55 19.44 17.88 -13.18
C TYR A 55 20.54 18.71 -12.49
N GLU A 56 20.42 19.02 -11.21
CA GLU A 56 21.45 19.72 -10.46
C GLU A 56 22.77 18.94 -10.43
N GLN A 57 22.74 17.61 -10.27
CA GLN A 57 23.95 16.79 -10.22
C GLN A 57 24.63 16.66 -11.60
N LEU A 58 23.87 16.55 -12.69
CA LEU A 58 24.41 16.39 -14.04
C LEU A 58 24.76 17.71 -14.72
N VAL A 59 24.04 18.80 -14.40
CA VAL A 59 24.18 20.11 -15.06
C VAL A 59 24.82 21.14 -14.14
N GLY A 60 24.52 21.09 -12.84
CA GLY A 60 25.03 22.01 -11.81
C GLY A 60 26.39 21.63 -11.23
N THR A 61 27.01 20.53 -11.70
CA THR A 61 28.39 20.17 -11.35
C THR A 61 29.35 20.56 -12.49
N PRO A 62 29.85 21.81 -12.57
CA PRO A 62 31.26 21.97 -12.93
C PRO A 62 32.08 21.39 -11.77
N GLY A 63 33.12 20.63 -12.08
CA GLY A 63 33.99 19.98 -11.10
C GLY A 63 34.34 20.87 -9.89
N HIS A 64 34.55 20.26 -8.73
CA HIS A 64 35.94 20.00 -8.34
C HIS A 64 36.84 19.58 -9.50
#